data_AF-A0A415MEP7-F1
#
_entry.id   AF-A0A415MEP7-F1
#
_cell.length_a   1.000
_cell.length_b   1.000
_cell.length_c   1.000
_cell.angle_alpha   90.00
_cell.angle_beta   90.00
_cell.angle_gamma   90.00
#
_symmetry.space_group_name_H-M   'P 1'
#
loop_
_entity.id
_entity.type
_entity.pdbx_description
1 polymer ?
#
loop_
_entity_poly.entity_id
_entity_poly.type
_entity_poly.pdbx_seq_one_letter_code
_entity_poly.pdbx_strand_id
1 'polypeptide(L)'
;MYDLFEDICMERLIFDDVPSDDILLMYPYKLRNESILRDNICNMKNVIREYIKEVEQYSMCVSVISKLIWDSQKISMQNEADEHQRKADKLAEQMNDGISPYAWCIKKNFDKYIDYIHYKADYLVYLDKI
;
A
#
# COMPACT_ATOMS: atom_id res chain seq x y z
N MET A 1 -20.54 -25.88 4.69
CA MET A 1 -20.42 -24.59 5.40
C MET A 1 -19.82 -23.63 4.37
N TYR A 2 -20.68 -23.07 3.52
CA TYR A 2 -20.33 -22.16 2.43
C TYR A 2 -20.64 -20.75 2.94
N ASP A 3 -19.83 -20.25 3.86
CA ASP A 3 -19.99 -18.88 4.35
C ASP A 3 -19.16 -17.93 3.48
N LEU A 4 -19.88 -17.00 2.85
CA LEU A 4 -19.42 -15.69 2.41
C LEU A 4 -18.06 -15.65 1.69
N PHE A 5 -18.05 -15.96 0.39
CA PHE A 5 -17.27 -15.08 -0.48
C PHE A 5 -18.01 -13.76 -0.47
N GLU A 6 -17.59 -12.83 0.40
CA GLU A 6 -17.97 -11.43 0.23
C GLU A 6 -17.61 -11.07 -1.21
N ASP A 7 -18.59 -10.69 -2.04
CA ASP A 7 -18.29 -10.15 -3.36
C ASP A 7 -17.19 -9.09 -3.19
N ILE A 8 -16.10 -9.19 -3.94
CA ILE A 8 -14.94 -8.29 -3.83
C ILE A 8 -14.95 -7.33 -5.01
N CYS A 9 -14.72 -6.05 -4.74
CA CYS A 9 -14.40 -5.07 -5.76
C CYS A 9 -12.91 -5.12 -6.09
N MET A 10 -12.58 -5.21 -7.38
CA MET A 10 -11.22 -5.08 -7.91
C MET A 10 -11.19 -3.89 -8.87
N GLU A 11 -10.45 -2.83 -8.53
CA GLU A 11 -10.39 -1.59 -9.31
C GLU A 11 -8.92 -1.16 -9.47
N ARG A 12 -8.49 -0.71 -10.66
CA ARG A 12 -7.11 -0.17 -10.82
C ARG A 12 -7.12 1.32 -10.45
N LEU A 13 -6.13 1.75 -9.67
CA LEU A 13 -5.93 3.18 -9.43
C LEU A 13 -5.31 3.81 -10.67
N ILE A 14 -6.10 4.64 -11.36
CA ILE A 14 -5.67 5.35 -12.56
C ILE A 14 -5.10 6.69 -12.16
N PHE A 15 -3.92 7.04 -12.64
CA PHE A 15 -3.29 8.32 -12.37
C PHE A 15 -3.02 9.08 -13.66
N ASP A 16 -2.92 10.40 -13.55
CA ASP A 16 -2.91 11.29 -14.72
C ASP A 16 -1.50 11.46 -15.34
N ASP A 17 -0.46 10.91 -14.71
CA ASP A 17 0.95 11.01 -15.08
C ASP A 17 1.58 9.69 -15.59
N VAL A 18 2.60 9.81 -16.47
CA VAL A 18 3.32 8.75 -17.24
C VAL A 18 3.96 7.68 -16.34
N PRO A 19 4.36 6.52 -16.93
CA PRO A 19 3.85 5.24 -16.48
C PRO A 19 4.15 5.02 -14.99
N SER A 20 3.09 5.03 -14.18
CA SER A 20 3.23 4.72 -12.76
C SER A 20 3.15 3.23 -12.49
N ASP A 21 3.61 2.83 -11.31
CA ASP A 21 3.35 1.50 -10.76
C ASP A 21 1.88 1.13 -10.96
N ASP A 22 1.65 -0.11 -11.38
CA ASP A 22 0.33 -0.67 -11.53
C ASP A 22 -0.23 -1.05 -10.15
N ILE A 23 -1.19 -0.25 -9.67
CA ILE A 23 -1.78 -0.41 -8.34
C ILE A 23 -3.21 -0.92 -8.46
N LEU A 24 -3.45 -2.10 -7.91
CA LEU A 24 -4.74 -2.76 -7.84
C LEU A 24 -5.37 -2.54 -6.46
N LEU A 25 -6.58 -2.03 -6.43
CA LEU A 25 -7.38 -1.80 -5.23
C LEU A 25 -8.37 -2.96 -5.02
N MET A 26 -8.46 -3.44 -3.79
CA MET A 26 -9.33 -4.55 -3.38
C MET A 26 -10.12 -4.20 -2.12
N TYR A 27 -11.44 -4.30 -2.14
CA TYR A 27 -12.28 -4.06 -0.97
C TYR A 27 -13.64 -4.77 -1.08
N PRO A 28 -14.37 -4.99 0.03
CA PRO A 28 -15.69 -5.63 -0.01
C PRO A 28 -16.72 -4.86 -0.86
N TYR A 29 -17.43 -5.54 -1.75
CA TYR A 29 -18.43 -4.96 -2.64
C TYR A 29 -19.56 -4.26 -1.89
N LYS A 30 -19.92 -4.74 -0.70
CA LYS A 30 -20.90 -4.09 0.18
C LYS A 30 -20.55 -2.63 0.51
N LEU A 31 -19.27 -2.27 0.48
CA LEU A 31 -18.79 -0.91 0.77
C LEU A 31 -18.66 -0.03 -0.48
N ARG A 32 -18.93 -0.57 -1.67
CA ARG A 32 -18.70 0.09 -2.96
C ARG A 32 -19.39 1.45 -3.11
N ASN A 33 -20.53 1.63 -2.46
CA ASN A 33 -21.31 2.87 -2.56
C ASN A 33 -21.25 3.71 -1.28
N GLU A 34 -20.41 3.35 -0.31
CA GLU A 34 -20.22 4.11 0.92
C GLU A 34 -19.41 5.38 0.62
N SER A 35 -19.99 6.55 0.91
CA SER A 35 -19.35 7.84 0.61
C SER A 35 -18.02 7.99 1.33
N ILE A 36 -17.95 7.55 2.59
CA ILE A 36 -16.74 7.60 3.41
C ILE A 36 -15.59 6.85 2.72
N LEU A 37 -15.85 5.66 2.17
CA LEU A 37 -14.83 4.89 1.47
C LEU A 37 -14.43 5.57 0.15
N ARG A 38 -15.40 6.10 -0.60
CA ARG A 38 -15.13 6.77 -1.88
C ARG A 38 -14.32 8.06 -1.71
N ASP A 39 -14.67 8.86 -0.71
CA ASP A 39 -13.94 10.09 -0.37
C ASP A 39 -12.51 9.75 0.09
N ASN A 40 -12.35 8.71 0.90
CA ASN A 40 -11.03 8.25 1.33
C ASN A 40 -10.19 7.70 0.16
N ILE A 41 -10.76 6.91 -0.76
CA ILE A 41 -10.05 6.44 -1.98
C ILE A 41 -9.52 7.63 -2.79
N CYS A 42 -10.33 8.68 -2.96
CA CYS A 42 -9.90 9.91 -3.63
C CYS A 42 -8.74 10.59 -2.89
N ASN A 43 -8.82 10.69 -1.56
CA ASN A 43 -7.79 11.33 -0.74
C ASN A 43 -6.48 10.54 -0.73
N MET A 44 -6.54 9.21 -0.57
CA MET A 44 -5.34 8.38 -0.46
C MET A 44 -4.61 8.17 -1.78
N LYS A 45 -5.26 8.46 -2.92
CA LYS A 45 -4.71 8.22 -4.25
C LYS A 45 -3.28 8.76 -4.39
N ASN A 46 -3.01 9.99 -3.97
CA ASN A 46 -1.64 10.53 -4.05
C ASN A 46 -0.75 10.05 -2.89
N VAL A 47 -1.33 9.90 -1.70
CA VAL A 47 -0.63 9.45 -0.48
C VAL A 47 -0.01 8.07 -0.65
N ILE A 48 -0.70 7.16 -1.34
CA ILE A 48 -0.26 5.76 -1.46
C ILE A 48 1.02 5.60 -2.27
N ARG A 49 1.23 6.46 -3.28
CA ARG A 49 2.46 6.45 -4.09
C ARG A 49 3.65 6.93 -3.28
N GLU A 50 3.47 8.01 -2.53
CA GLU A 50 4.50 8.50 -1.61
C GLU A 50 4.81 7.44 -0.56
N TYR A 51 3.79 6.78 -0.02
CA TYR A 51 3.97 5.69 0.94
C TYR A 51 4.82 4.56 0.34
N ILE A 52 4.45 4.07 -0.87
CA ILE A 52 5.17 3.00 -1.55
C ILE A 52 6.63 3.41 -1.76
N LYS A 53 6.88 4.63 -2.22
CA LYS A 53 8.23 5.16 -2.43
C LYS A 53 9.05 5.16 -1.14
N GLU A 54 8.49 5.66 -0.04
CA GLU A 54 9.19 5.70 1.26
C GLU A 54 9.49 4.28 1.78
N VAL A 55 8.56 3.32 1.61
CA VAL A 55 8.78 1.91 1.96
C VAL A 55 9.87 1.26 1.09
N GLU A 56 9.91 1.57 -0.20
CA GLU A 56 10.97 1.08 -1.08
C GLU A 56 12.34 1.65 -0.69
N GLN A 57 12.43 2.94 -0.38
CA GLN A 57 13.68 3.57 0.06
C GLN A 57 14.16 2.98 1.40
N TYR A 58 13.25 2.79 2.36
CA TYR A 58 13.54 2.07 3.61
C TYR A 58 14.14 0.68 3.32
N SER A 59 13.48 -0.10 2.48
CA SER A 59 13.93 -1.45 2.10
C SER A 59 15.30 -1.43 1.43
N MET A 60 15.56 -0.47 0.55
CA MET A 60 16.87 -0.27 -0.07
C MET A 60 17.94 0.02 0.99
N CYS A 61 17.68 0.94 1.92
CA CYS A 61 18.60 1.27 3.01
C CYS A 61 18.94 0.02 3.85
N VAL A 62 17.93 -0.70 4.31
CA VAL A 62 18.10 -1.95 5.09
C VAL A 62 18.92 -2.99 4.32
N SER A 63 18.66 -3.15 3.02
CA SER A 63 19.41 -4.07 2.17
C SER A 63 20.90 -3.69 2.05
N VAL A 64 21.21 -2.39 2.08
CA VAL A 64 22.57 -1.85 2.00
C VAL A 64 23.29 -1.98 3.34
N ILE A 65 22.62 -1.73 4.48
CA ILE A 65 23.20 -1.83 5.82
C ILE A 65 23.88 -3.18 6.04
N SER A 66 23.23 -4.27 5.62
CA SER A 66 23.77 -5.63 5.76
C SER A 66 25.10 -5.87 5.05
N LYS A 67 25.44 -5.03 4.06
CA LYS A 67 26.64 -5.14 3.22
C LYS A 67 27.77 -4.20 3.68
N LEU A 68 27.49 -3.27 4.59
CA LEU A 68 28.47 -2.28 5.05
C LEU A 68 29.41 -2.90 6.10
N ILE A 69 30.69 -2.56 6.02
CA ILE A 69 31.73 -3.07 6.93
C ILE A 69 31.87 -2.15 8.15
N TRP A 70 31.90 -0.83 7.90
CA TRP A 70 32.18 0.18 8.93
C TRP A 70 30.93 0.58 9.69
N ASP A 71 31.05 0.65 11.02
CA ASP A 71 29.93 0.98 11.89
C ASP A 71 29.41 2.41 11.68
N SER A 72 30.30 3.36 11.36
CA SER A 72 29.89 4.73 11.01
C SER A 72 28.97 4.77 9.78
N GLN A 73 29.26 3.95 8.77
CA GLN A 73 28.41 3.85 7.57
C GLN A 73 27.08 3.17 7.89
N LYS A 74 27.10 2.09 8.70
CA LYS A 74 25.89 1.41 9.15
C LYS A 74 24.97 2.36 9.92
N ILE A 75 25.52 3.13 10.86
CA ILE A 75 24.75 4.11 11.64
C ILE A 75 24.13 5.18 10.73
N SER A 76 24.91 5.73 9.80
CA SER A 76 24.39 6.73 8.85
C SER A 76 23.22 6.20 8.03
N MET A 77 23.37 5.00 7.47
CA MET A 77 22.34 4.37 6.64
C MET A 77 21.12 3.92 7.47
N GLN A 78 21.33 3.52 8.73
CA GLN A 78 20.24 3.24 9.66
C GLN A 78 19.40 4.48 9.95
N ASN A 79 20.04 5.63 10.17
CA ASN A 79 19.32 6.89 10.39
C ASN A 79 18.47 7.29 9.18
N GLU A 80 18.97 7.06 7.96
CA GLU A 80 18.24 7.30 6.71
C GLU A 80 17.05 6.34 6.57
N ALA A 81 17.25 5.04 6.86
CA ALA A 81 16.17 4.07 6.92
C ALA A 81 15.08 4.49 7.93
N ASP A 82 15.47 4.89 9.14
CA ASP A 82 14.54 5.34 10.17
C ASP A 82 13.76 6.59 9.75
N GLU A 83 14.37 7.50 8.98
CA GLU A 83 13.67 8.66 8.43
C GLU A 83 12.61 8.25 7.40
N HIS A 84 12.94 7.35 6.48
CA HIS A 84 12.00 6.81 5.50
C HIS A 84 10.85 6.06 6.18
N GLN A 85 11.14 5.26 7.21
CA GLN A 85 10.11 4.58 8.00
C GLN A 85 9.16 5.59 8.67
N ARG A 86 9.70 6.63 9.31
CA ARG A 86 8.87 7.68 9.95
C ARG A 86 7.99 8.43 8.96
N LYS A 87 8.45 8.64 7.72
CA LYS A 87 7.63 9.24 6.66
C LYS A 87 6.53 8.28 6.21
N ALA A 88 6.86 7.01 5.99
CA ALA A 88 5.88 5.97 5.65
C ALA A 88 4.80 5.83 6.73
N ASP A 89 5.16 5.86 8.02
CA ASP A 89 4.19 5.77 9.13
C ASP A 89 3.19 6.94 9.09
N LYS A 90 3.66 8.17 8.89
CA LYS A 90 2.78 9.35 8.76
C LYS A 90 1.86 9.26 7.54
N LEU A 91 2.38 8.78 6.42
CA LEU A 91 1.58 8.58 5.21
C LEU A 91 0.54 7.48 5.42
N ALA A 92 0.85 6.43 6.19
CA ALA A 92 -0.10 5.40 6.57
C ALA A 92 -1.22 5.94 7.47
N GLU A 93 -0.90 6.82 8.42
CA GLU A 93 -1.90 7.53 9.22
C GLU A 93 -2.83 8.38 8.33
N GLN A 94 -2.26 9.16 7.42
CA GLN A 94 -3.04 10.00 6.48
C GLN A 94 -3.93 9.18 5.55
N MET A 95 -3.41 8.08 5.01
CA MET A 95 -4.15 7.17 4.12
C MET A 95 -5.36 6.53 4.83
N ASN A 96 -5.24 6.27 6.13
CA ASN A 96 -6.24 5.55 6.92
C ASN A 96 -7.13 6.47 7.78
N ASP A 97 -7.00 7.79 7.64
CA ASP A 97 -7.81 8.73 8.40
C ASP A 97 -9.30 8.61 8.02
N GLY A 98 -10.15 8.58 9.05
CA GLY A 98 -11.60 8.56 8.90
C GLY A 98 -12.25 7.24 8.43
N ILE A 99 -11.51 6.15 8.24
CA ILE A 99 -12.05 4.88 7.71
C ILE A 99 -12.14 3.71 8.72
N SER A 100 -11.91 3.98 10.01
CA SER A 100 -12.12 3.01 11.09
C SER A 100 -13.56 2.44 11.05
N PRO A 101 -13.77 1.12 11.20
CA PRO A 101 -12.83 0.11 11.72
C PRO A 101 -11.98 -0.58 10.63
N TYR A 102 -11.76 0.04 9.48
CA TYR A 102 -10.94 -0.51 8.40
C TYR A 102 -9.63 0.25 8.23
N ALA A 103 -8.64 -0.39 7.59
CA ALA A 103 -7.40 0.21 7.12
C ALA A 103 -6.97 -0.39 5.77
N TRP A 104 -6.33 0.44 4.95
CA TRP A 104 -5.62 0.03 3.75
C TRP A 104 -4.30 -0.63 4.09
N CYS A 105 -4.11 -1.81 3.52
CA CYS A 105 -2.90 -2.61 3.60
C CYS A 105 -2.31 -2.78 2.20
N ILE A 106 -0.98 -2.86 2.11
CA ILE A 106 -0.27 -2.85 0.82
C ILE A 106 0.58 -4.11 0.68
N LYS A 107 0.52 -4.73 -0.50
CA LYS A 107 1.30 -5.92 -0.84
C LYS A 107 1.96 -5.73 -2.21
N LYS A 108 3.27 -5.90 -2.25
CA LYS A 108 4.07 -5.85 -3.48
C LYS A 108 3.98 -7.15 -4.28
N ASN A 109 4.10 -7.04 -5.61
CA ASN A 109 4.10 -8.14 -6.59
C ASN A 109 2.86 -9.03 -6.49
N PHE A 110 1.69 -8.46 -6.78
CA PHE A 110 0.45 -9.22 -6.75
C PHE A 110 0.25 -9.97 -8.06
N ASP A 111 0.14 -11.30 -7.99
CA ASP A 111 -0.06 -12.18 -9.13
C ASP A 111 -0.90 -13.38 -8.67
N LYS A 112 -2.24 -13.31 -8.82
CA LYS A 112 -3.18 -14.33 -8.34
C LYS A 112 -4.44 -14.40 -9.20
N TYR A 113 -5.12 -15.55 -9.12
CA TYR A 113 -6.49 -15.72 -9.61
C TYR A 113 -7.49 -15.41 -8.50
N ILE A 114 -8.50 -14.59 -8.82
CA ILE A 114 -9.68 -14.34 -7.99
C ILE A 114 -10.88 -14.57 -8.90
N ASP A 115 -11.80 -15.45 -8.49
CA ASP A 115 -13.01 -15.79 -9.25
C ASP A 115 -12.74 -16.11 -10.73
N TYR A 116 -11.71 -16.94 -10.98
CA TYR A 116 -11.25 -17.35 -12.32
C TYR A 116 -10.67 -16.22 -13.19
N ILE A 117 -10.57 -14.99 -12.68
CA ILE A 117 -9.93 -13.86 -13.33
C ILE A 117 -8.50 -13.74 -12.83
N HIS A 118 -7.54 -13.63 -13.75
CA HIS A 118 -6.13 -13.41 -13.42
C HIS A 118 -5.86 -11.93 -13.19
N TYR A 119 -5.39 -11.60 -11.99
CA TYR A 119 -4.98 -10.25 -11.63
C TYR A 119 -3.47 -10.22 -11.41
N LYS A 120 -2.82 -9.30 -12.14
CA LYS A 120 -1.42 -8.97 -11.97
C LYS A 120 -1.26 -7.46 -11.83
N ALA A 121 -0.48 -7.05 -10.84
CA ALA A 121 -0.18 -5.66 -10.51
C ALA A 121 1.13 -5.56 -9.71
N ASP A 122 1.81 -4.42 -9.80
CA ASP A 122 3.02 -4.14 -9.02
C ASP A 122 2.68 -4.07 -7.53
N TYR A 123 1.52 -3.51 -7.20
CA TYR A 123 1.00 -3.42 -5.84
C TYR A 123 -0.48 -3.78 -5.76
N LEU A 124 -0.84 -4.54 -4.73
CA LEU A 124 -2.21 -4.68 -4.25
C LEU A 124 -2.39 -3.80 -3.03
N VAL A 125 -3.45 -3.00 -3.04
CA VAL A 125 -3.91 -2.19 -1.93
C VAL A 125 -5.26 -2.77 -1.53
N TYR A 126 -5.36 -3.29 -0.32
CA TYR A 126 -6.56 -3.98 0.12
C TYR A 126 -7.07 -3.43 1.44
N LEU A 127 -8.40 -3.32 1.54
CA LEU A 127 -9.06 -2.90 2.76
C LEU A 127 -9.18 -4.09 3.70
N ASP A 128 -8.62 -3.97 4.90
CA ASP A 128 -8.74 -4.97 5.96
C ASP A 128 -9.41 -4.36 7.19
N LYS A 129 -10.03 -5.21 8.01
CA LYS A 129 -10.69 -4.80 9.25
C LYS A 129 -9.72 -4.88 10.42
N ILE A 130 -9.67 -3.82 11.23
CA ILE A 130 -8.83 -3.70 12.44
C ILE A 130 -9.53 -4.34 13.65
#